data_AF-A0A960IG27-F1
#
_entry.id   AF-A0A960IG27-F1
#
_cell.length_a   1.000
_cell.length_b   1.000
_cell.length_c   1.000
_cell.angle_alpha   90.00
_cell.angle_beta   90.00
_cell.angle_gamma   90.00
#
_symmetry.space_group_name_H-M   'P 1'
#
loop_
_entity.id
_entity.type
_entity.pdbx_description
1 polymer ?
#
loop_
_entity_poly.entity_id
_entity_poly.type
_entity_poly.pdbx_seq_one_letter_code
_entity_poly.pdbx_strand_id
1 'polypeptide(L)'
;MVAGTLTIWFTALLAERWIGTRARVTAAWLVALWPSLIFYTSTAHTETAFTPVLLGAYLLAGSRTRDVPDRNWLLAGLLVGLGVLFRAPGIIGLAAPVLALRVRRGSWSASWRPALRATGLVLAGAAVLLVPWTIRNGVQVGIWSPGSTSNASALCFGHNDDISADWSESLANPSLQVECFRGSPYDDPEPYLVRGREVPEGVGDAEVDEVAWYQDRVSDAVAWAASHPAQEARLTVAKVWETWSDEGRVVEAARNYQSATWAGGWMDPLGTLANVWLWVVGALALAGLAFVPACRRAPTIWVPPVLFTLAIVGAVAQPHYRFPVLPFVAVLAAGFLCRDRLEADEEPPVTAAGPETTEETAS
;
A
#
# COMPACT_ATOMS: atom_id res chain seq x y z
N MET A 1 6.12 -1.09 -18.05
CA MET A 1 6.22 0.33 -18.48
C MET A 1 4.94 1.14 -18.25
N VAL A 2 3.79 0.82 -18.86
CA VAL A 2 2.53 1.62 -18.74
C VAL A 2 2.12 1.89 -17.28
N ALA A 3 2.12 0.86 -16.43
CA ALA A 3 1.72 0.99 -15.03
C ALA A 3 2.64 1.91 -14.21
N GLY A 4 3.95 1.92 -14.51
CA GLY A 4 4.91 2.83 -13.89
C GLY A 4 4.68 4.28 -14.30
N THR A 5 4.43 4.54 -15.59
CA THR A 5 4.08 5.88 -16.08
C THR A 5 2.79 6.40 -15.45
N LEU A 6 1.77 5.55 -15.34
CA LEU A 6 0.52 5.89 -14.64
C LEU A 6 0.76 6.19 -13.16
N THR A 7 1.63 5.42 -12.49
CA THR A 7 2.01 5.66 -11.10
C THR A 7 2.64 7.05 -10.92
N ILE A 8 3.62 7.41 -11.75
CA ILE A 8 4.27 8.73 -11.73
C ILE A 8 3.23 9.84 -11.95
N TRP A 9 2.39 9.69 -12.98
CA TRP A 9 1.38 10.70 -13.33
C TRP A 9 0.33 10.88 -12.22
N PHE A 10 -0.20 9.78 -11.68
CA PHE A 10 -1.20 9.83 -10.61
C PHE A 10 -0.63 10.38 -9.31
N THR A 11 0.65 10.10 -9.01
CA THR A 11 1.38 10.75 -7.90
C THR A 11 1.39 12.26 -8.05
N ALA A 12 1.74 12.76 -9.25
CA ALA A 12 1.78 14.18 -9.54
C ALA A 12 0.40 14.84 -9.33
N LEU A 13 -0.67 14.19 -9.82
CA LEU A 13 -2.04 14.68 -9.67
C LEU A 13 -2.51 14.67 -8.21
N LEU A 14 -2.11 13.66 -7.42
CA LEU A 14 -2.39 13.63 -5.98
C LEU A 14 -1.67 14.75 -5.24
N ALA A 15 -0.40 15.00 -5.56
CA ALA A 15 0.38 16.10 -4.98
C ALA A 15 -0.24 17.47 -5.29
N GLU A 16 -0.58 17.71 -6.56
CA GLU A 16 -1.27 18.95 -6.97
C GLU A 16 -2.57 19.14 -6.19
N ARG A 17 -3.37 18.07 -6.08
CA ARG A 17 -4.70 18.13 -5.48
C ARG A 17 -4.67 18.30 -3.96
N TRP A 18 -3.76 17.63 -3.28
CA TRP A 18 -3.77 17.51 -1.81
C TRP A 18 -2.64 18.26 -1.10
N ILE A 19 -1.62 18.70 -1.82
CA ILE A 19 -0.55 19.52 -1.25
C ILE A 19 -0.56 20.90 -1.90
N GLY A 20 -0.50 20.95 -3.24
CA GLY A 20 -0.59 22.18 -4.02
C GLY A 20 0.14 22.05 -5.36
N THR A 21 -0.16 22.93 -6.31
CA THR A 21 0.38 22.88 -7.69
C THR A 21 1.90 22.82 -7.74
N ARG A 22 2.57 23.51 -6.81
CA ARG A 22 4.03 23.55 -6.76
C ARG A 22 4.69 22.22 -6.37
N ALA A 23 3.98 21.35 -5.66
CA ALA A 23 4.48 20.02 -5.29
C ALA A 23 4.35 18.99 -6.43
N ARG A 24 3.54 19.26 -7.46
CA ARG A 24 3.20 18.33 -8.55
C ARG A 24 4.42 17.72 -9.25
N VAL A 25 5.29 18.59 -9.77
CA VAL A 25 6.45 18.18 -10.58
C VAL A 25 7.50 17.50 -9.69
N THR A 26 7.72 18.02 -8.48
CA THR A 26 8.64 17.42 -7.50
C THR A 26 8.22 16.01 -7.13
N ALA A 27 6.93 15.77 -6.83
CA ALA A 27 6.42 14.44 -6.52
C ALA A 27 6.59 13.46 -7.69
N ALA A 28 6.36 13.94 -8.92
CA ALA A 28 6.59 13.15 -10.12
C ALA A 28 8.06 12.73 -10.27
N TRP A 29 9.00 13.67 -10.06
CA TRP A 29 10.43 13.37 -10.12
C TRP A 29 10.90 12.41 -9.04
N LEU A 30 10.45 12.58 -7.80
CA LEU A 30 10.79 11.66 -6.71
C LEU A 30 10.41 10.22 -7.06
N VAL A 31 9.22 9.99 -7.62
CA VAL A 31 8.76 8.66 -8.04
C VAL A 31 9.42 8.20 -9.35
N ALA A 32 9.67 9.10 -10.30
CA ALA A 32 10.33 8.74 -11.55
C ALA A 32 11.80 8.28 -11.35
N LEU A 33 12.45 8.82 -10.32
CA LEU A 33 13.83 8.47 -9.94
C LEU A 33 13.89 7.39 -8.85
N TRP A 34 12.76 6.80 -8.47
CA TRP A 34 12.69 5.74 -7.47
C TRP A 34 13.28 4.45 -8.06
N PRO A 35 14.44 3.96 -7.57
CA PRO A 35 15.13 2.82 -8.18
C PRO A 35 14.24 1.58 -8.27
N SER A 36 13.43 1.33 -7.23
CA SER A 36 12.59 0.13 -7.20
C SER A 36 11.47 0.13 -8.21
N LEU A 37 10.88 1.30 -8.51
CA LEU A 37 9.93 1.41 -9.61
C LEU A 37 10.61 1.10 -10.95
N ILE A 38 11.82 1.61 -11.17
CA ILE A 38 12.60 1.36 -12.38
C ILE A 38 12.86 -0.14 -12.53
N PHE A 39 13.34 -0.82 -11.49
CA PHE A 39 13.60 -2.25 -11.53
C PHE A 39 12.34 -3.08 -11.73
N TYR A 40 11.26 -2.74 -11.04
CA TYR A 40 10.00 -3.49 -11.19
C TYR A 40 9.36 -3.26 -12.56
N THR A 41 9.76 -2.24 -13.33
CA THR A 41 9.25 -2.11 -14.71
C THR A 41 9.83 -3.13 -15.69
N SER A 42 10.92 -3.82 -15.35
CA SER A 42 11.55 -4.87 -16.18
C SER A 42 10.95 -6.27 -15.94
N THR A 43 10.12 -6.43 -14.91
CA THR A 43 9.56 -7.72 -14.47
C THR A 43 8.07 -7.60 -14.18
N ALA A 44 7.31 -8.68 -14.34
CA ALA A 44 5.86 -8.65 -14.11
C ALA A 44 5.56 -8.81 -12.60
N HIS A 45 5.34 -7.70 -11.91
CA HIS A 45 5.00 -7.68 -10.48
C HIS A 45 3.56 -7.19 -10.24
N THR A 46 2.82 -7.88 -9.37
CA THR A 46 1.45 -7.49 -8.98
C THR A 46 1.41 -6.10 -8.35
N GLU A 47 2.47 -5.71 -7.65
CA GLU A 47 2.67 -4.41 -7.01
C GLU A 47 2.63 -3.28 -8.03
N THR A 48 3.26 -3.48 -9.21
CA THR A 48 3.26 -2.47 -10.27
C THR A 48 1.90 -2.28 -10.90
N ALA A 49 1.10 -3.35 -11.05
CA ALA A 49 -0.26 -3.29 -11.56
C ALA A 49 -1.22 -2.68 -10.51
N PHE A 50 -1.03 -3.04 -9.25
CA PHE A 50 -1.86 -2.61 -8.12
C PHE A 50 -1.67 -1.14 -7.78
N THR A 51 -0.45 -0.62 -7.82
CA THR A 51 -0.13 0.77 -7.43
C THR A 51 -0.98 1.83 -8.15
N PRO A 52 -1.04 1.90 -9.50
CA PRO A 52 -1.85 2.90 -10.18
C PRO A 52 -3.35 2.69 -9.97
N VAL A 53 -3.82 1.46 -9.71
CA VAL A 53 -5.22 1.18 -9.36
C VAL A 53 -5.56 1.80 -8.00
N LEU A 54 -4.69 1.60 -7.00
CA LEU A 54 -4.83 2.21 -5.68
C LEU A 54 -4.82 3.75 -5.79
N LEU A 55 -3.82 4.33 -6.44
CA LEU A 55 -3.73 5.78 -6.62
C LEU A 55 -4.94 6.34 -7.39
N GLY A 56 -5.41 5.63 -8.40
CA GLY A 56 -6.60 5.96 -9.17
C GLY A 56 -7.87 6.00 -8.32
N ALA A 57 -8.05 5.05 -7.40
CA ALA A 57 -9.19 5.06 -6.47
C ALA A 57 -9.17 6.31 -5.57
N TYR A 58 -8.00 6.66 -5.02
CA TYR A 58 -7.81 7.86 -4.21
C TYR A 58 -7.95 9.17 -5.01
N LEU A 59 -7.56 9.17 -6.28
CA LEU A 59 -7.80 10.29 -7.20
C LEU A 59 -9.29 10.44 -7.51
N LEU A 60 -10.03 9.38 -7.82
CA LEU A 60 -11.45 9.49 -8.12
C LEU A 60 -12.26 9.93 -6.89
N ALA A 61 -11.88 9.45 -5.72
CA ALA A 61 -12.46 9.82 -4.43
C ALA A 61 -12.10 11.26 -3.98
N GLY A 62 -10.96 11.79 -4.43
CA GLY A 62 -10.40 13.03 -3.89
C GLY A 62 -10.79 14.29 -4.67
N SER A 63 -11.23 15.33 -3.99
CA SER A 63 -11.41 16.69 -4.52
C SER A 63 -11.37 17.68 -3.35
N ARG A 64 -10.64 18.80 -3.48
CA ARG A 64 -10.61 19.86 -2.46
C ARG A 64 -11.77 20.85 -2.57
N THR A 65 -12.30 21.08 -3.77
CA THR A 65 -13.11 22.27 -4.07
C THR A 65 -14.48 21.99 -4.67
N ARG A 66 -14.80 20.74 -5.06
CA ARG A 66 -16.09 20.39 -5.70
C ARG A 66 -16.71 19.11 -5.13
N ASP A 67 -18.03 18.99 -5.29
CA ASP A 67 -18.71 17.71 -5.13
C ASP A 67 -18.17 16.67 -6.11
N VAL A 68 -17.84 15.51 -5.58
CA VAL A 68 -17.40 14.35 -6.36
C VAL A 68 -18.65 13.70 -6.93
N PRO A 69 -18.78 13.55 -8.26
CA PRO A 69 -19.97 12.97 -8.86
C PRO A 69 -20.10 11.48 -8.49
N ASP A 70 -21.33 10.98 -8.38
CA ASP A 70 -21.61 9.60 -7.95
C ASP A 70 -20.89 8.54 -8.79
N ARG A 71 -20.74 8.78 -10.10
CA ARG A 71 -19.97 7.90 -11.00
C ARG A 71 -18.53 7.70 -10.54
N ASN A 72 -17.90 8.72 -9.95
CA ASN A 72 -16.52 8.60 -9.48
C ASN A 72 -16.43 7.72 -8.24
N TRP A 73 -17.43 7.72 -7.37
CA TRP A 73 -17.49 6.79 -6.23
C TRP A 73 -17.66 5.35 -6.71
N LEU A 74 -18.54 5.10 -7.70
CA LEU A 74 -18.69 3.78 -8.32
C LEU A 74 -17.40 3.30 -8.99
N LEU A 75 -16.74 4.17 -9.77
CA LEU A 75 -15.47 3.86 -10.42
C LEU A 75 -14.33 3.66 -9.41
N ALA A 76 -14.29 4.44 -8.33
CA ALA A 76 -13.37 4.20 -7.23
C ALA A 76 -13.62 2.82 -6.61
N GLY A 77 -14.89 2.46 -6.39
CA GLY A 77 -15.29 1.12 -5.95
C GLY A 77 -14.80 0.00 -6.86
N LEU A 78 -14.98 0.14 -8.18
CA LEU A 78 -14.45 -0.81 -9.17
C LEU A 78 -12.92 -0.95 -9.06
N LEU A 79 -12.19 0.16 -8.91
CA LEU A 79 -10.74 0.13 -8.70
C LEU A 79 -10.37 -0.52 -7.36
N VAL A 80 -11.14 -0.32 -6.29
CA VAL A 80 -10.93 -1.01 -5.01
C VAL A 80 -11.15 -2.53 -5.16
N GLY A 81 -12.22 -2.95 -5.82
CA GLY A 81 -12.48 -4.37 -6.11
C GLY A 81 -11.37 -5.00 -6.93
N LEU A 82 -10.93 -4.33 -8.01
CA LEU A 82 -9.78 -4.76 -8.80
C LEU A 82 -8.49 -4.82 -7.96
N GLY A 83 -8.31 -3.83 -7.08
CA GLY A 83 -7.17 -3.78 -6.17
C GLY A 83 -7.13 -4.97 -5.21
N VAL A 84 -8.27 -5.34 -4.63
CA VAL A 84 -8.41 -6.53 -3.75
C VAL A 84 -8.11 -7.82 -4.51
N LEU A 85 -8.55 -7.93 -5.78
CA LEU A 85 -8.25 -9.08 -6.63
C LEU A 85 -6.76 -9.18 -6.98
N PHE A 86 -6.05 -8.06 -7.13
CA PHE A 86 -4.60 -8.10 -7.26
C PHE A 86 -3.93 -8.50 -5.95
N ARG A 87 -4.32 -7.87 -4.83
CA ARG A 87 -3.76 -8.10 -3.49
C ARG A 87 -4.79 -7.75 -2.42
N ALA A 88 -4.91 -8.59 -1.38
CA ALA A 88 -5.85 -8.37 -0.28
C ALA A 88 -5.79 -6.96 0.38
N PRO A 89 -4.61 -6.32 0.56
CA PRO A 89 -4.52 -4.94 1.06
C PRO A 89 -5.22 -3.88 0.20
N GLY A 90 -5.68 -4.21 -1.02
CA GLY A 90 -6.53 -3.33 -1.83
C GLY A 90 -7.79 -2.83 -1.11
N ILE A 91 -8.24 -3.55 -0.09
CA ILE A 91 -9.38 -3.15 0.75
C ILE A 91 -9.16 -1.79 1.44
N ILE A 92 -7.91 -1.36 1.63
CA ILE A 92 -7.55 -0.04 2.18
C ILE A 92 -8.08 1.10 1.31
N GLY A 93 -8.34 0.86 0.02
CA GLY A 93 -9.00 1.84 -0.83
C GLY A 93 -10.43 2.20 -0.38
N LEU A 94 -11.09 1.36 0.44
CA LEU A 94 -12.39 1.69 1.06
C LEU A 94 -12.32 2.87 2.05
N ALA A 95 -11.13 3.22 2.55
CA ALA A 95 -10.96 4.39 3.42
C ALA A 95 -11.06 5.71 2.65
N ALA A 96 -10.82 5.70 1.32
CA ALA A 96 -10.74 6.92 0.51
C ALA A 96 -11.97 7.85 0.60
N PRO A 97 -13.24 7.37 0.59
CA PRO A 97 -14.42 8.22 0.70
C PRO A 97 -14.52 8.96 2.04
N VAL A 98 -14.26 8.25 3.14
CA VAL A 98 -14.34 8.82 4.50
C VAL A 98 -13.28 9.90 4.66
N LEU A 99 -12.04 9.63 4.23
CA LEU A 99 -10.92 10.56 4.30
C LEU A 99 -11.17 11.81 3.45
N ALA A 100 -11.60 11.62 2.19
CA ALA A 100 -11.88 12.73 1.29
C ALA A 100 -13.01 13.64 1.80
N LEU A 101 -14.10 13.07 2.32
CA LEU A 101 -15.22 13.84 2.84
C LEU A 101 -14.93 14.51 4.18
N ARG A 102 -14.10 13.90 5.02
CA ARG A 102 -13.66 14.49 6.30
C ARG A 102 -12.91 15.79 6.09
N VAL A 103 -12.03 15.85 5.07
CA VAL A 103 -11.27 17.06 4.74
C VAL A 103 -12.19 18.16 4.20
N ARG A 104 -13.16 17.81 3.36
CA ARG A 104 -14.04 18.78 2.71
C ARG A 104 -15.00 19.50 3.66
N ARG A 105 -15.54 18.80 4.67
CA ARG A 105 -16.62 19.32 5.51
C ARG A 105 -16.22 19.72 6.93
N GLY A 106 -14.95 19.55 7.32
CA GLY A 106 -14.41 20.09 8.57
C GLY A 106 -14.91 19.45 9.87
N SER A 107 -16.07 18.77 9.88
CA SER A 107 -16.64 18.04 11.02
C SER A 107 -17.15 16.64 10.66
N TRP A 108 -17.03 15.69 11.60
CA TRP A 108 -17.60 14.34 11.49
C TRP A 108 -19.14 14.36 11.41
N SER A 109 -19.81 15.24 12.15
CA SER A 109 -21.28 15.35 12.15
C SER A 109 -21.84 15.85 10.81
N ALA A 110 -21.06 16.66 10.09
CA ALA A 110 -21.44 17.15 8.76
C ALA A 110 -21.14 16.14 7.64
N SER A 111 -20.28 15.14 7.90
CA SER A 111 -19.80 14.21 6.88
C SER A 111 -20.48 12.86 6.87
N TRP A 112 -21.19 12.45 7.92
CA TRP A 112 -21.64 11.05 8.04
C TRP A 112 -22.66 10.61 6.96
N ARG A 113 -23.71 11.39 6.66
CA ARG A 113 -24.69 11.00 5.62
C ARG A 113 -24.06 10.91 4.23
N PRO A 114 -23.30 11.92 3.78
CA PRO A 114 -22.61 11.83 2.50
C PRO A 114 -21.53 10.75 2.49
N ALA A 115 -20.88 10.48 3.63
CA ALA A 115 -19.91 9.40 3.76
C ALA A 115 -20.59 8.03 3.61
N LEU A 116 -21.73 7.80 4.25
CA LEU A 116 -22.50 6.57 4.05
C LEU A 116 -22.91 6.39 2.59
N ARG A 117 -23.37 7.45 1.92
CA ARG A 117 -23.70 7.39 0.49
C ARG A 117 -22.48 7.06 -0.36
N ALA A 118 -21.38 7.78 -0.17
CA ALA A 118 -20.15 7.58 -0.94
C ALA A 118 -19.55 6.18 -0.69
N THR A 119 -19.48 5.75 0.56
CA THR A 119 -19.07 4.40 0.95
C THR A 119 -20.00 3.35 0.34
N GLY A 120 -21.32 3.56 0.36
CA GLY A 120 -22.28 2.67 -0.30
C GLY A 120 -22.05 2.54 -1.80
N LEU A 121 -21.76 3.63 -2.49
CA LEU A 121 -21.42 3.61 -3.93
C LEU A 121 -20.07 2.93 -4.19
N VAL A 122 -19.07 3.14 -3.35
CA VAL A 122 -17.78 2.45 -3.46
C VAL A 122 -17.94 0.94 -3.22
N LEU A 123 -18.71 0.55 -2.21
CA LEU A 123 -19.02 -0.87 -1.95
C LEU A 123 -19.80 -1.48 -3.12
N ALA A 124 -20.76 -0.76 -3.70
CA ALA A 124 -21.50 -1.20 -4.88
C ALA A 124 -20.56 -1.42 -6.08
N GLY A 125 -19.63 -0.49 -6.33
CA GLY A 125 -18.63 -0.64 -7.39
C GLY A 125 -17.68 -1.82 -7.16
N ALA A 126 -17.21 -2.02 -5.92
CA ALA A 126 -16.34 -3.13 -5.57
C ALA A 126 -17.06 -4.49 -5.69
N ALA A 127 -18.33 -4.54 -5.29
CA ALA A 127 -19.15 -5.74 -5.33
C ALA A 127 -19.28 -6.33 -6.75
N VAL A 128 -19.27 -5.49 -7.80
CA VAL A 128 -19.30 -5.94 -9.21
C VAL A 128 -18.18 -6.95 -9.51
N LEU A 129 -17.01 -6.76 -8.92
CA LEU A 129 -15.85 -7.64 -9.14
C LEU A 129 -15.69 -8.69 -8.04
N LEU A 130 -15.97 -8.34 -6.79
CA LEU A 130 -15.73 -9.23 -5.65
C LEU A 130 -16.82 -10.29 -5.48
N VAL A 131 -18.08 -10.00 -5.80
CA VAL A 131 -19.18 -10.96 -5.62
C VAL A 131 -19.02 -12.18 -6.54
N PRO A 132 -18.75 -12.05 -7.85
CA PRO A 132 -18.53 -13.21 -8.72
C PRO A 132 -17.38 -14.11 -8.24
N TRP A 133 -16.27 -13.50 -7.80
CA TRP A 133 -15.12 -14.23 -7.26
C TRP A 133 -15.47 -14.96 -5.94
N THR A 134 -16.20 -14.29 -5.04
CA THR A 134 -16.65 -14.88 -3.77
C THR A 134 -17.60 -16.06 -4.01
N ILE A 135 -18.53 -15.95 -4.98
CA ILE A 135 -19.41 -17.06 -5.37
C ILE A 135 -18.59 -18.22 -5.92
N ARG A 136 -17.61 -17.95 -6.79
CA ARG A 136 -16.70 -18.98 -7.30
C ARG A 136 -15.98 -19.70 -6.17
N ASN A 137 -15.45 -18.98 -5.18
CA ASN A 137 -14.75 -19.58 -4.05
C ASN A 137 -15.71 -20.40 -3.17
N GLY A 138 -16.91 -19.91 -2.90
CA GLY A 138 -17.92 -20.64 -2.13
C GLY A 138 -18.36 -21.93 -2.80
N VAL A 139 -18.53 -21.93 -4.13
CA VAL A 139 -18.98 -23.12 -4.90
C VAL A 139 -17.85 -24.10 -5.20
N GLN A 140 -16.66 -23.61 -5.58
CA GLN A 140 -15.56 -24.48 -6.02
C GLN A 140 -14.64 -24.93 -4.89
N VAL A 141 -14.42 -24.07 -3.89
CA VAL A 141 -13.49 -24.33 -2.78
C VAL A 141 -14.24 -24.61 -1.48
N GLY A 142 -15.42 -24.03 -1.29
CA GLY A 142 -16.17 -24.10 -0.02
C GLY A 142 -15.89 -22.93 0.93
N ILE A 143 -15.16 -21.90 0.48
CA ILE A 143 -14.78 -20.73 1.29
C ILE A 143 -15.43 -19.47 0.74
N TRP A 144 -16.28 -18.82 1.52
CA TRP A 144 -16.98 -17.58 1.16
C TRP A 144 -16.12 -16.33 1.46
N SER A 145 -14.98 -16.22 0.79
CA SER A 145 -14.06 -15.10 0.92
C SER A 145 -13.87 -14.36 -0.41
N PRO A 146 -13.82 -13.02 -0.42
CA PRO A 146 -13.46 -12.23 -1.59
C PRO A 146 -11.96 -12.26 -1.90
N GLY A 147 -11.15 -12.85 -1.01
CA GLY A 147 -9.71 -13.00 -1.18
C GLY A 147 -9.29 -14.40 -1.63
N SER A 148 -7.98 -14.63 -1.63
CA SER A 148 -7.39 -15.96 -1.82
C SER A 148 -7.32 -16.71 -0.49
N THR A 149 -7.47 -18.04 -0.55
CA THR A 149 -7.24 -18.96 0.57
C THR A 149 -5.77 -18.98 1.00
N SER A 150 -4.85 -18.63 0.10
CA SER A 150 -3.42 -18.46 0.39
C SER A 150 -3.12 -17.40 1.47
N ASN A 151 -4.09 -16.56 1.86
CA ASN A 151 -3.89 -15.65 2.99
C ASN A 151 -3.77 -16.40 4.33
N ALA A 152 -4.28 -17.63 4.42
CA ALA A 152 -4.14 -18.47 5.61
C ALA A 152 -2.67 -18.81 5.93
N SER A 153 -1.85 -19.11 4.90
CA SER A 153 -0.41 -19.29 5.12
C SER A 153 0.25 -17.99 5.56
N ALA A 154 -0.11 -16.85 4.97
CA ALA A 154 0.42 -15.55 5.41
C ALA A 154 0.07 -15.23 6.88
N LEU A 155 -1.11 -15.63 7.36
CA LEU A 155 -1.47 -15.49 8.77
C LEU A 155 -0.68 -16.47 9.65
N CYS A 156 -0.51 -17.72 9.23
CA CYS A 156 0.32 -18.69 9.95
C CYS A 156 1.78 -18.22 10.10
N PHE A 157 2.42 -17.84 8.99
CA PHE A 157 3.76 -17.23 9.03
C PHE A 157 3.76 -15.80 9.60
N GLY A 158 2.62 -15.27 10.00
CA GLY A 158 2.53 -14.01 10.73
C GLY A 158 2.48 -14.22 12.24
N HIS A 159 2.00 -15.37 12.71
CA HIS A 159 1.58 -15.58 14.09
C HIS A 159 1.88 -17.02 14.52
N ASN A 160 3.15 -17.29 14.87
CA ASN A 160 3.66 -18.59 15.30
C ASN A 160 4.87 -18.41 16.25
N ASP A 161 5.19 -19.41 17.06
CA ASP A 161 6.27 -19.37 18.05
C ASP A 161 7.67 -19.26 17.43
N ASP A 162 7.88 -19.90 16.27
CA ASP A 162 9.20 -20.01 15.61
C ASP A 162 9.45 -18.92 14.54
N ILE A 163 8.60 -17.89 14.49
CA ILE A 163 8.62 -16.90 13.40
C ILE A 163 9.61 -15.76 13.64
N SER A 164 10.30 -15.36 12.56
CA SER A 164 11.10 -14.13 12.49
C SER A 164 10.34 -13.04 11.74
N ALA A 165 10.59 -11.78 12.08
CA ALA A 165 10.09 -10.67 11.26
C ALA A 165 10.71 -10.68 9.85
N ASP A 166 11.92 -11.23 9.70
CA ASP A 166 12.50 -11.49 8.39
C ASP A 166 11.79 -12.70 7.73
N TRP A 167 11.09 -12.40 6.65
CA TRP A 167 10.40 -13.39 5.85
C TRP A 167 11.33 -14.46 5.26
N SER A 168 12.59 -14.15 4.91
CA SER A 168 13.49 -15.17 4.35
C SER A 168 13.92 -16.19 5.38
N GLU A 169 14.17 -15.73 6.61
CA GLU A 169 14.53 -16.63 7.71
C GLU A 169 13.34 -17.55 8.02
N SER A 170 12.14 -16.99 8.09
CA SER A 170 10.90 -17.74 8.29
C SER A 170 10.63 -18.74 7.17
N LEU A 171 10.83 -18.36 5.91
CA LEU A 171 10.69 -19.27 4.77
C LEU A 171 11.76 -20.36 4.73
N ALA A 172 12.96 -20.08 5.23
CA ALA A 172 14.05 -21.06 5.24
C ALA A 172 13.86 -22.13 6.32
N ASN A 173 12.97 -21.91 7.29
CA ASN A 173 12.66 -22.87 8.36
C ASN A 173 11.77 -24.02 7.84
N PRO A 174 12.28 -25.26 7.75
CA PRO A 174 11.50 -26.39 7.24
C PRO A 174 10.30 -26.77 8.12
N SER A 175 10.39 -26.61 9.44
CA SER A 175 9.28 -26.97 10.33
C SER A 175 8.08 -26.06 10.11
N LEU A 176 8.32 -24.74 9.99
CA LEU A 176 7.28 -23.75 9.67
C LEU A 176 6.66 -23.98 8.30
N GLN A 177 7.46 -24.38 7.30
CA GLN A 177 6.94 -24.73 5.98
C GLN A 177 5.94 -25.89 6.07
N VAL A 178 6.33 -26.96 6.74
CA VAL A 178 5.45 -28.12 6.94
C VAL A 178 4.23 -27.71 7.74
N GLU A 179 4.39 -27.03 8.88
CA GLU A 179 3.27 -26.64 9.74
C GLU A 179 2.25 -25.74 9.03
N CYS A 180 2.72 -24.68 8.37
CA CYS A 180 1.83 -23.70 7.75
C CYS A 180 1.16 -24.21 6.47
N PHE A 181 1.75 -25.19 5.78
CA PHE A 181 1.19 -25.75 4.55
C PHE A 181 0.55 -27.13 4.73
N ARG A 182 0.72 -27.83 5.86
CA ARG A 182 0.17 -29.17 6.08
C ARG A 182 -1.33 -29.22 5.84
N GLY A 183 -1.77 -30.15 4.99
CA GLY A 183 -3.18 -30.33 4.60
C GLY A 183 -3.72 -29.26 3.63
N SER A 184 -2.89 -28.34 3.17
CA SER A 184 -3.25 -27.35 2.14
C SER A 184 -3.08 -27.92 0.72
N PRO A 185 -3.63 -27.26 -0.32
CA PRO A 185 -3.31 -27.59 -1.71
C PRO A 185 -1.84 -27.46 -2.09
N TYR A 186 -1.01 -26.86 -1.22
CA TYR A 186 0.42 -26.69 -1.42
C TYR A 186 1.26 -27.75 -0.67
N ASP A 187 0.61 -28.64 0.09
CA ASP A 187 1.24 -29.79 0.77
C ASP A 187 1.53 -30.93 -0.23
N ASP A 188 2.35 -30.62 -1.23
CA ASP A 188 2.61 -31.49 -2.37
C ASP A 188 4.12 -31.80 -2.48
N PRO A 189 4.52 -33.10 -2.47
CA PRO A 189 5.92 -33.48 -2.67
C PRO A 189 6.39 -33.37 -4.12
N GLU A 190 5.49 -33.33 -5.11
CA GLU A 190 5.82 -33.35 -6.54
C GLU A 190 6.82 -32.24 -6.97
N PRO A 191 6.68 -30.97 -6.55
CA PRO A 191 7.62 -29.90 -6.90
C PRO A 191 9.06 -30.15 -6.44
N TYR A 192 9.27 -30.91 -5.37
CA TYR A 192 10.59 -31.29 -4.88
C TYR A 192 11.18 -32.41 -5.75
N LEU A 193 10.38 -33.44 -6.03
CA LEU A 193 10.78 -34.61 -6.81
C LEU A 193 11.17 -34.23 -8.25
N VAL A 194 10.37 -33.38 -8.91
CA VAL A 194 10.65 -32.91 -10.28
C VAL A 194 11.96 -32.13 -10.38
N ARG A 195 12.37 -31.46 -9.29
CA ARG A 195 13.62 -30.70 -9.21
C ARG A 195 14.80 -31.53 -8.70
N GLY A 196 14.59 -32.84 -8.47
CA GLY A 196 15.61 -33.73 -7.91
C GLY A 196 16.04 -33.33 -6.49
N ARG A 197 15.15 -32.69 -5.72
CA ARG A 197 15.39 -32.30 -4.32
C ARG A 197 14.82 -33.32 -3.37
N GLU A 198 15.44 -33.45 -2.20
CA GLU A 198 14.91 -34.26 -1.10
C GLU A 198 13.62 -33.63 -0.57
N VAL A 199 12.61 -34.48 -0.33
CA VAL A 199 11.31 -34.06 0.22
C VAL A 199 11.46 -33.94 1.74
N PRO A 200 11.16 -32.78 2.35
CA PRO A 200 11.18 -32.66 3.80
C PRO A 200 10.21 -33.63 4.47
N GLU A 201 10.60 -34.17 5.62
CA GLU A 201 9.73 -35.03 6.45
C GLU A 201 8.45 -34.27 6.83
N GLY A 202 7.28 -34.89 6.64
CA GLY A 202 5.98 -34.28 6.93
C GLY A 202 5.25 -33.65 5.73
N VAL A 203 5.89 -33.52 4.57
CA VAL A 203 5.28 -32.97 3.34
C VAL A 203 4.51 -34.06 2.58
N GLY A 204 3.24 -33.80 2.30
CA GLY A 204 2.35 -34.73 1.59
C GLY A 204 1.82 -35.88 2.46
N ASP A 205 2.09 -35.84 3.77
CA ASP A 205 1.64 -36.86 4.72
C ASP A 205 0.19 -36.65 5.17
N ALA A 206 -0.38 -35.45 4.97
CA ALA A 206 -1.75 -35.12 5.33
C ALA A 206 -2.69 -35.20 4.13
N GLU A 207 -3.93 -35.61 4.37
CA GLU A 207 -5.00 -35.49 3.37
C GLU A 207 -5.27 -34.00 3.09
N VAL A 208 -5.36 -33.64 1.81
CA VAL A 208 -5.60 -32.26 1.39
C VAL A 208 -7.06 -31.89 1.66
N ASP A 209 -7.27 -30.98 2.60
CA ASP A 209 -8.55 -30.33 2.89
C ASP A 209 -8.31 -28.82 3.01
N GLU A 210 -8.45 -28.12 1.88
CA GLU A 210 -8.24 -26.67 1.82
C GLU A 210 -9.18 -25.89 2.74
N VAL A 211 -10.39 -26.39 2.98
CA VAL A 211 -11.39 -25.72 3.82
C VAL A 211 -10.99 -25.81 5.29
N ALA A 212 -10.69 -27.02 5.76
CA ALA A 212 -10.21 -27.24 7.12
C ALA A 212 -8.89 -26.49 7.36
N TRP A 213 -7.93 -26.63 6.44
CA TRP A 213 -6.64 -25.93 6.53
C TRP A 213 -6.82 -24.41 6.65
N TYR A 214 -7.65 -23.80 5.80
CA TYR A 214 -7.88 -22.35 5.84
C TYR A 214 -8.48 -21.92 7.18
N GLN A 215 -9.50 -22.65 7.67
CA GLN A 215 -10.18 -22.33 8.92
C GLN A 215 -9.24 -22.48 10.11
N ASP A 216 -8.47 -23.57 10.15
CA ASP A 216 -7.54 -23.86 11.23
C ASP A 216 -6.42 -22.82 11.29
N ARG A 217 -5.73 -22.53 10.17
CA ARG A 217 -4.62 -21.55 10.18
C ARG A 217 -5.08 -20.14 10.53
N VAL A 218 -6.28 -19.74 10.10
CA VAL A 218 -6.85 -18.44 10.49
C VAL A 218 -7.18 -18.43 11.99
N SER A 219 -7.79 -19.50 12.50
CA SER A 219 -8.15 -19.63 13.91
C SER A 219 -6.91 -19.65 14.81
N ASP A 220 -5.90 -20.44 14.44
CA ASP A 220 -4.64 -20.59 15.15
C ASP A 220 -3.89 -19.26 15.22
N ALA A 221 -3.80 -18.52 14.10
CA ALA A 221 -3.16 -17.21 14.08
C ALA A 221 -3.84 -16.21 15.03
N VAL A 222 -5.18 -16.19 15.07
CA VAL A 222 -5.95 -15.33 15.98
C VAL A 222 -5.75 -15.78 17.43
N ALA A 223 -5.79 -17.09 17.70
CA ALA A 223 -5.57 -17.65 19.03
C ALA A 223 -4.15 -17.37 19.53
N TRP A 224 -3.15 -17.47 18.65
CA TRP A 224 -1.75 -17.16 18.96
C TRP A 224 -1.59 -15.69 19.34
N ALA A 225 -2.09 -14.76 18.52
CA ALA A 225 -2.02 -13.33 18.81
C ALA A 225 -2.72 -12.96 20.14
N ALA A 226 -3.83 -13.64 20.46
CA ALA A 226 -4.58 -13.42 21.70
C ALA A 226 -3.87 -14.00 22.94
N SER A 227 -3.20 -15.14 22.81
CA SER A 227 -2.49 -15.82 23.90
C SER A 227 -1.07 -15.29 24.12
N HIS A 228 -0.47 -14.64 23.11
CA HIS A 228 0.91 -14.14 23.15
C HIS A 228 1.02 -12.61 22.93
N PRO A 229 0.28 -11.75 23.67
CA PRO A 229 0.19 -10.32 23.36
C PRO A 229 1.53 -9.58 23.45
N ALA A 230 2.43 -10.01 24.34
CA ALA A 230 3.76 -9.39 24.47
C ALA A 230 4.70 -9.78 23.31
N GLN A 231 4.59 -11.01 22.79
CA GLN A 231 5.36 -11.47 21.65
C GLN A 231 4.80 -10.85 20.36
N GLU A 232 3.48 -10.83 20.19
CA GLU A 232 2.80 -10.15 19.08
C GLU A 232 3.19 -8.66 19.00
N ALA A 233 3.26 -7.96 20.13
CA ALA A 233 3.70 -6.57 20.14
C ALA A 233 5.18 -6.40 19.71
N ARG A 234 6.08 -7.27 20.18
CA ARG A 234 7.50 -7.26 19.78
C ARG A 234 7.66 -7.59 18.30
N LEU A 235 6.96 -8.63 17.85
CA LEU A 235 6.95 -9.08 16.46
C LEU A 235 6.37 -8.00 15.55
N THR A 236 5.30 -7.33 15.95
CA THR A 236 4.73 -6.19 15.21
C THR A 236 5.76 -5.07 15.05
N VAL A 237 6.48 -4.69 16.11
CA VAL A 237 7.53 -3.66 16.01
C VAL A 237 8.67 -4.10 15.07
N ALA A 238 9.10 -5.35 15.18
CA ALA A 238 10.12 -5.92 14.30
C ALA A 238 9.65 -5.97 12.84
N LYS A 239 8.38 -6.34 12.59
CA LYS A 239 7.74 -6.31 11.27
C LYS A 239 7.60 -4.89 10.71
N VAL A 240 7.31 -3.88 11.54
CA VAL A 240 7.33 -2.47 11.11
C VAL A 240 8.73 -2.08 10.68
N TRP A 241 9.75 -2.43 11.48
CA TRP A 241 11.14 -2.16 11.15
C TRP A 241 11.52 -2.82 9.83
N GLU A 242 11.33 -4.13 9.69
CA GLU A 242 11.59 -4.89 8.46
C GLU A 242 10.84 -4.31 7.25
N THR A 243 9.57 -3.94 7.46
CA THR A 243 8.76 -3.31 6.42
C THR A 243 9.30 -1.95 6.00
N TRP A 244 10.16 -1.25 6.74
CA TRP A 244 10.61 0.11 6.38
C TRP A 244 12.14 0.31 6.38
N SER A 245 12.94 -0.69 6.76
CA SER A 245 14.40 -0.53 6.94
C SER A 245 15.22 -0.77 5.68
N ASP A 246 14.73 -1.58 4.75
CA ASP A 246 15.47 -2.01 3.55
C ASP A 246 14.58 -2.02 2.31
N GLU A 247 15.06 -1.51 1.17
CA GLU A 247 14.58 -1.68 -0.22
C GLU A 247 15.37 -2.74 -0.99
N GLY A 248 16.50 -3.23 -0.48
CA GLY A 248 17.45 -4.13 -1.16
C GLY A 248 16.81 -5.41 -1.72
N ARG A 249 15.74 -5.87 -1.09
CA ARG A 249 14.89 -6.98 -1.59
C ARG A 249 14.21 -6.70 -2.93
N VAL A 250 14.18 -5.46 -3.44
CA VAL A 250 13.63 -5.11 -4.75
C VAL A 250 14.61 -5.47 -5.89
N VAL A 251 15.91 -5.26 -5.70
CA VAL A 251 16.93 -5.70 -6.69
C VAL A 251 16.96 -7.24 -6.77
N GLU A 252 16.70 -7.89 -5.63
CA GLU A 252 16.44 -9.32 -5.52
C GLU A 252 15.10 -9.73 -6.16
N ALA A 253 14.01 -9.00 -5.95
CA ALA A 253 12.71 -9.32 -6.56
C ALA A 253 12.68 -9.05 -8.08
N ALA A 254 13.53 -8.15 -8.59
CA ALA A 254 13.76 -7.97 -10.03
C ALA A 254 14.46 -9.17 -10.70
N ARG A 255 14.80 -10.23 -9.95
CA ARG A 255 15.29 -11.50 -10.49
C ARG A 255 14.17 -12.20 -11.26
N ASN A 256 14.40 -12.51 -12.54
CA ASN A 256 13.51 -13.38 -13.30
C ASN A 256 13.83 -14.87 -13.05
N TYR A 257 13.71 -15.34 -11.79
CA TYR A 257 13.84 -16.75 -11.33
C TYR A 257 15.06 -17.58 -11.82
N GLN A 258 15.98 -17.03 -12.63
CA GLN A 258 16.95 -17.81 -13.40
C GLN A 258 18.42 -17.41 -13.17
N SER A 259 18.73 -16.36 -12.42
CA SER A 259 20.09 -16.20 -11.86
C SER A 259 20.13 -15.30 -10.62
N ALA A 260 20.86 -15.73 -9.60
CA ALA A 260 21.06 -14.98 -8.36
C ALA A 260 21.95 -13.74 -8.55
N THR A 261 22.62 -13.60 -9.71
CA THR A 261 23.69 -12.62 -9.95
C THR A 261 23.50 -11.80 -11.22
N TRP A 262 22.26 -11.52 -11.65
CA TRP A 262 21.99 -10.83 -12.93
C TRP A 262 22.69 -9.47 -13.06
N ALA A 263 22.85 -8.74 -11.94
CA ALA A 263 23.56 -7.47 -11.89
C ALA A 263 25.03 -7.60 -11.42
N GLY A 264 25.51 -8.80 -11.12
CA GLY A 264 26.87 -9.05 -10.63
C GLY A 264 27.23 -8.15 -9.45
N GLY A 265 28.41 -7.52 -9.50
CA GLY A 265 28.88 -6.58 -8.48
C GLY A 265 28.08 -5.28 -8.36
N TRP A 266 27.09 -5.03 -9.23
CA TRP A 266 26.18 -3.89 -9.10
C TRP A 266 25.00 -4.15 -8.17
N MET A 267 24.79 -5.37 -7.68
CA MET A 267 23.69 -5.66 -6.74
C MET A 267 23.75 -4.78 -5.48
N ASP A 268 24.91 -4.74 -4.79
CA ASP A 268 25.04 -3.99 -3.53
C ASP A 268 24.97 -2.47 -3.74
N PRO A 269 25.63 -1.87 -4.75
CA PRO A 269 25.46 -0.45 -5.05
C PRO A 269 24.02 -0.05 -5.38
N LEU A 270 23.30 -0.85 -6.18
CA LEU A 270 21.91 -0.57 -6.55
C LEU A 270 20.96 -0.71 -5.35
N GLY A 271 21.17 -1.73 -4.50
CA GLY A 271 20.45 -1.89 -3.24
C GLY A 271 20.69 -0.71 -2.30
N THR A 272 21.95 -0.28 -2.17
CA THR A 272 22.33 0.90 -1.38
C THR A 272 21.65 2.17 -1.91
N LEU A 273 21.61 2.36 -3.23
CA LEU A 273 20.94 3.51 -3.84
C LEU A 273 19.43 3.51 -3.55
N ALA A 274 18.78 2.35 -3.64
CA ALA A 274 17.37 2.20 -3.30
C ALA A 274 17.12 2.55 -1.82
N ASN A 275 17.96 2.05 -0.91
CA ASN A 275 17.89 2.36 0.51
C ASN A 275 18.06 3.85 0.79
N VAL A 276 19.07 4.49 0.18
CA VAL A 276 19.28 5.93 0.30
C VAL A 276 18.05 6.71 -0.17
N TRP A 277 17.46 6.33 -1.31
CA TRP A 277 16.23 6.95 -1.78
C TRP A 277 15.11 6.81 -0.74
N LEU A 278 14.89 5.62 -0.19
CA LEU A 278 13.84 5.37 0.80
C LEU A 278 14.05 6.23 2.06
N TRP A 279 15.25 6.20 2.64
CA TRP A 279 15.55 6.93 3.87
C TRP A 279 15.44 8.44 3.68
N VAL A 280 15.95 8.96 2.55
CA VAL A 280 15.84 10.40 2.23
C VAL A 280 14.39 10.81 2.01
N VAL A 281 13.64 10.09 1.17
CA VAL A 281 12.24 10.41 0.89
C VAL A 281 11.37 10.23 2.12
N GLY A 282 11.60 9.20 2.93
CA GLY A 282 10.94 8.96 4.21
C GLY A 282 11.19 10.08 5.21
N ALA A 283 12.46 10.50 5.39
CA ALA A 283 12.81 11.62 6.27
C ALA A 283 12.16 12.94 5.81
N LEU A 284 12.17 13.22 4.50
CA LEU A 284 11.51 14.40 3.92
C LEU A 284 9.98 14.32 4.08
N ALA A 285 9.37 13.14 3.98
CA ALA A 285 7.95 12.95 4.20
C ALA A 285 7.55 13.19 5.66
N LEU A 286 8.34 12.70 6.62
CA LEU A 286 8.17 13.00 8.04
C LEU A 286 8.33 14.49 8.31
N ALA A 287 9.33 15.14 7.71
CA ALA A 287 9.50 16.59 7.79
C ALA A 287 8.31 17.35 7.16
N GLY A 288 7.73 16.84 6.06
CA GLY A 288 6.50 17.36 5.48
C GLY A 288 5.34 17.32 6.45
N LEU A 289 5.12 16.19 7.14
CA LEU A 289 4.10 16.08 8.18
C LEU A 289 4.39 17.00 9.38
N ALA A 290 5.64 17.11 9.81
CA ALA A 290 6.04 17.92 10.96
C ALA A 290 5.92 19.43 10.71
N PHE A 291 6.34 19.90 9.52
CA PHE A 291 6.54 21.33 9.26
C PHE A 291 5.55 21.93 8.27
N VAL A 292 4.89 21.14 7.40
CA VAL A 292 4.00 21.67 6.35
C VAL A 292 2.52 21.44 6.70
N PRO A 293 1.73 22.50 6.98
CA PRO A 293 0.30 22.37 7.31
C PRO A 293 -0.52 21.65 6.22
N ALA A 294 -0.20 21.88 4.95
CA ALA A 294 -0.88 21.22 3.83
C ALA A 294 -0.77 19.69 3.88
N CYS A 295 0.40 19.15 4.29
CA CYS A 295 0.62 17.71 4.47
C CYS A 295 -0.24 17.15 5.61
N ARG A 296 -0.28 17.82 6.78
CA ARG A 296 -1.12 17.39 7.92
C ARG A 296 -2.60 17.39 7.59
N ARG A 297 -3.06 18.41 6.87
CA ARG A 297 -4.46 18.57 6.42
C ARG A 297 -4.84 17.64 5.27
N ALA A 298 -3.94 16.76 4.82
CA ALA A 298 -4.17 15.80 3.75
C ALA A 298 -4.18 14.33 4.25
N PRO A 299 -5.13 13.92 5.11
CA PRO A 299 -5.25 12.54 5.58
C PRO A 299 -5.45 11.53 4.44
N THR A 300 -6.02 11.94 3.31
CA THR A 300 -6.08 11.14 2.08
C THR A 300 -4.70 10.72 1.56
N ILE A 301 -3.63 11.41 1.97
CA ILE A 301 -2.25 11.11 1.59
C ILE A 301 -1.52 10.31 2.66
N TRP A 302 -1.61 10.68 3.94
CA TRP A 302 -0.80 10.03 4.99
C TRP A 302 -1.48 8.85 5.69
N VAL A 303 -2.82 8.75 5.67
CA VAL A 303 -3.53 7.60 6.26
C VAL A 303 -3.30 6.30 5.46
N PRO A 304 -3.30 6.29 4.11
CA PRO A 304 -3.10 5.05 3.36
C PRO A 304 -1.76 4.35 3.67
N PRO A 305 -0.59 5.03 3.70
CA PRO A 305 0.66 4.41 4.17
C PRO A 305 0.55 3.79 5.57
N VAL A 306 -0.15 4.44 6.49
CA VAL A 306 -0.36 3.92 7.86
C VAL A 306 -1.22 2.66 7.83
N LEU A 307 -2.41 2.71 7.20
CA LEU A 307 -3.30 1.55 7.09
C LEU A 307 -2.64 0.37 6.37
N PHE A 308 -1.83 0.65 5.36
CA PHE A 308 -1.11 -0.38 4.61
C PHE A 308 0.01 -0.99 5.43
N THR A 309 0.75 -0.19 6.20
CA THR A 309 1.71 -0.72 7.17
C THR A 309 1.03 -1.61 8.19
N LEU A 310 -0.12 -1.20 8.75
CA LEU A 310 -0.89 -2.01 9.68
C LEU A 310 -1.37 -3.33 9.06
N ALA A 311 -1.83 -3.31 7.81
CA ALA A 311 -2.22 -4.52 7.08
C ALA A 311 -1.04 -5.46 6.80
N ILE A 312 0.15 -4.92 6.52
CA ILE A 312 1.38 -5.71 6.33
C ILE A 312 1.77 -6.41 7.64
N VAL A 313 1.86 -5.66 8.74
CA VAL A 313 2.36 -6.22 10.01
C VAL A 313 1.38 -7.18 10.69
N GLY A 314 0.07 -7.04 10.40
CA GLY A 314 -0.96 -7.98 10.83
C GLY A 314 -0.97 -9.31 10.05
N ALA A 315 -0.03 -9.52 9.13
CA ALA A 315 0.24 -10.81 8.51
C ALA A 315 1.76 -10.96 8.36
N VAL A 316 2.27 -10.89 7.13
CA VAL A 316 3.68 -11.04 6.79
C VAL A 316 4.30 -9.70 6.44
N ALA A 317 5.44 -9.38 7.06
CA ALA A 317 6.28 -8.26 6.62
C ALA A 317 7.22 -8.69 5.51
N GLN A 318 7.11 -8.01 4.37
CA GLN A 318 8.16 -7.99 3.35
C GLN A 318 8.37 -6.56 2.88
N PRO A 319 9.62 -6.12 2.72
CA PRO A 319 9.93 -4.79 2.21
C PRO A 319 9.12 -4.35 1.00
N HIS A 320 8.95 -5.23 0.01
CA HIS A 320 8.26 -4.88 -1.23
C HIS A 320 6.75 -4.68 -1.06
N TYR A 321 6.14 -5.12 0.04
CA TYR A 321 4.71 -4.91 0.24
C TYR A 321 4.35 -3.43 0.44
N ARG A 322 5.27 -2.58 0.90
CA ARG A 322 5.03 -1.12 0.99
C ARG A 322 5.07 -0.41 -0.37
N PHE A 323 5.53 -1.07 -1.44
CA PHE A 323 5.68 -0.50 -2.77
C PHE A 323 4.47 0.37 -3.21
N PRO A 324 3.21 -0.06 -3.01
CA PRO A 324 2.06 0.71 -3.47
C PRO A 324 1.80 2.01 -2.71
N VAL A 325 2.39 2.17 -1.52
CA VAL A 325 2.20 3.36 -0.68
C VAL A 325 3.34 4.36 -0.73
N LEU A 326 4.50 3.99 -1.29
CA LEU A 326 5.63 4.91 -1.47
C LEU A 326 5.32 6.15 -2.33
N PRO A 327 4.44 6.09 -3.35
CA PRO A 327 3.97 7.30 -4.03
C PRO A 327 3.35 8.33 -3.09
N PHE A 328 2.57 7.91 -2.09
CA PHE A 328 1.98 8.82 -1.11
C PHE A 328 3.05 9.43 -0.19
N VAL A 329 4.07 8.65 0.18
CA VAL A 329 5.25 9.14 0.93
C VAL A 329 5.99 10.20 0.10
N ALA A 330 6.19 9.97 -1.19
CA ALA A 330 6.80 10.93 -2.10
C ALA A 330 5.97 12.23 -2.24
N VAL A 331 4.64 12.16 -2.19
CA VAL A 331 3.78 13.36 -2.13
C VAL A 331 4.05 14.20 -0.88
N LEU A 332 4.22 13.58 0.28
CA LEU A 332 4.54 14.29 1.53
C LEU A 332 5.94 14.90 1.47
N ALA A 333 6.93 14.17 0.96
CA ALA A 333 8.29 14.66 0.76
C ALA A 333 8.33 15.87 -0.20
N ALA A 334 7.59 15.82 -1.29
CA ALA A 334 7.44 16.94 -2.22
C ALA A 334 6.83 18.18 -1.56
N GLY A 335 5.90 18.00 -0.61
CA GLY A 335 5.35 19.08 0.20
C GLY A 335 6.42 19.80 1.01
N PHE A 336 7.33 19.07 1.65
CA PHE A 336 8.44 19.66 2.40
C PHE A 336 9.44 20.41 1.50
N LEU A 337 9.81 19.80 0.38
CA LEU A 337 10.75 20.39 -0.59
C LEU A 337 10.21 21.68 -1.24
N CYS A 338 8.89 21.87 -1.25
CA CYS A 338 8.23 23.03 -1.84
C CYS A 338 7.60 23.98 -0.82
N ARG A 339 7.88 23.81 0.49
CA ARG A 339 7.23 24.53 1.59
C ARG A 339 7.28 26.05 1.46
N ASP A 340 8.46 26.62 1.19
CA ASP A 340 8.66 28.08 1.13
C ASP A 340 7.85 28.68 -0.02
N ARG A 341 7.73 27.91 -1.11
CA ARG A 341 6.89 28.32 -2.21
C ARG A 341 5.43 28.25 -1.75
N LEU A 342 4.94 27.09 -1.27
CA LEU A 342 3.55 26.91 -0.83
C LEU A 342 3.06 28.01 0.12
N GLU A 343 3.91 28.46 1.05
CA GLU A 343 3.64 29.59 1.95
C GLU A 343 3.42 30.91 1.20
N ALA A 344 4.23 31.20 0.18
CA ALA A 344 4.08 32.38 -0.67
C ALA A 344 2.81 32.37 -1.56
N ASP A 345 2.06 31.26 -1.69
CA ASP A 345 0.71 31.29 -2.30
C ASP A 345 -0.40 31.55 -1.27
N GLU A 346 -0.13 31.34 0.03
CA GLU A 346 -1.10 31.58 1.10
C GLU A 346 -1.10 33.05 1.58
N GLU A 347 -0.01 33.80 1.36
CA GLU A 347 0.01 35.25 1.63
C GLU A 347 -0.87 36.01 0.62
N PRO A 348 -1.89 36.77 1.07
CA PRO A 348 -2.69 37.59 0.17
C PRO A 348 -1.78 38.66 -0.47
N PRO A 349 -2.03 39.06 -1.73
CA PRO A 349 -1.27 40.14 -2.33
C PRO A 349 -1.37 41.36 -1.43
N VAL A 350 -0.22 41.83 -0.93
CA VAL A 350 -0.11 43.09 -0.19
C VAL A 350 -0.83 44.13 -1.03
N THR A 351 -1.97 44.61 -0.53
CA THR A 351 -2.72 45.69 -1.15
C THR A 351 -1.75 46.85 -1.33
N ALA A 352 -1.31 47.08 -2.57
CA ALA A 352 -0.61 48.29 -2.93
C ALA A 352 -1.53 49.44 -2.51
N ALA A 353 -1.10 50.18 -1.49
CA ALA A 353 -1.74 51.41 -1.09
C ALA A 353 -1.90 52.28 -2.34
N GLY A 354 -3.14 52.63 -2.66
CA GLY A 354 -3.46 53.47 -3.81
C GLY A 354 -2.79 54.84 -3.69
N PRO A 355 -2.53 55.52 -4.82
CA PRO A 355 -1.99 56.87 -4.80
C PRO A 355 -3.02 57.82 -4.18
N GLU A 356 -2.58 58.65 -3.23
CA GLU A 356 -3.33 59.80 -2.75
C GLU A 356 -3.64 60.72 -3.95
N THR A 357 -4.90 60.73 -4.36
CA THR A 357 -5.46 61.79 -5.18
C THR A 357 -5.81 62.96 -4.27
N THR A 358 -4.90 63.93 -4.13
CA THR A 358 -5.27 65.29 -3.72
C THR A 358 -6.00 65.97 -4.87
N GLU A 359 -7.33 65.87 -4.87
CA GLU A 359 -8.20 66.69 -5.71
C GLU A 359 -8.48 68.02 -5.01
N GLU A 360 -7.86 69.03 -5.59
CA GLU A 360 -8.25 70.44 -5.68
C GLU A 360 -9.77 70.65 -5.66
N THR A 361 -10.28 71.41 -4.67
CA THR A 361 -11.56 72.12 -4.81
C THR A 361 -11.39 73.56 -4.35
N ALA A 362 -11.50 74.45 -5.33
CA ALA A 362 -11.70 75.88 -5.15
C ALA A 362 -13.17 76.18 -4.81
N SER A 363 -13.38 76.95 -3.74
CA SER A 363 -14.43 77.98 -3.62
C SER A 363 -14.16 78.86 -2.41
#